data_AF-A0A6V8PKV5-F1
#
_entry.id   AF-A0A6V8PKV5-F1
#
_cell.length_a   1.000
_cell.length_b   1.000
_cell.length_c   1.000
_cell.angle_alpha   90.00
_cell.angle_beta   90.00
_cell.angle_gamma   90.00
#
_symmetry.space_group_name_H-M   'P 1'
#
loop_
_entity.id
_entity.type
_entity.pdbx_description
1 polymer ?
#
loop_
_entity_poly.entity_id
_entity_poly.type
_entity_poly.pdbx_seq_one_letter_code
_entity_poly.pdbx_strand_id
1 'polypeptide(L)'
;SISFRISRLPSVEPSSTTTNLPIETLLVNSRGTANMLELARKNQARIIVASTSEVYGDPDTSPQREDYHGNVNPVGPRSCYDEGKRFGEALTMAYHHKYKLPFTIIRIFNTYGPRMRLNDGRVIPNFISQCLSNQPITVYGDGSQTRSFCYIDDLVEGILLAISKEEAINQIMNLGNPFEITILELAHYIRTLCNSQSEIMFKPLPRDDPLQRRPDITRARIFLGWEPSFPLQEGLIRTIKFFATNHFEYVPVNLEDLTLKKLSIIMPVYNEAPTLREIVERVKSVEVPDMDKEIMVVDDGSTDGSREILKEM
;
A
#
# COMPACT_ATOMS: atom_id res chain seq x y z
N SER A 1 -15.93 19.20 -13.60
CA SER A 1 -16.17 18.08 -12.68
C SER A 1 -14.93 17.21 -12.68
N ILE A 2 -14.23 17.09 -11.57
CA ILE A 2 -13.04 16.22 -11.46
C ILE A 2 -13.48 14.99 -10.70
N SER A 3 -13.75 13.89 -11.43
CA SER A 3 -14.04 12.58 -10.83
C SER A 3 -12.70 11.91 -10.53
N PHE A 4 -12.36 11.74 -9.27
CA PHE A 4 -11.18 10.95 -8.88
C PHE A 4 -11.54 9.48 -8.90
N ARG A 5 -10.77 8.63 -9.60
CA ARG A 5 -10.98 7.18 -9.64
C ARG A 5 -9.87 6.48 -8.87
N ILE A 6 -10.14 6.07 -7.63
CA ILE A 6 -9.22 5.21 -6.88
C ILE A 6 -9.44 3.79 -7.38
N SER A 7 -8.53 3.29 -8.21
CA SER A 7 -8.48 1.88 -8.58
C SER A 7 -7.33 1.21 -7.84
N ARG A 8 -7.65 0.34 -6.88
CA ARG A 8 -6.62 -0.56 -6.34
C ARG A 8 -6.56 -1.77 -7.23
N LEU A 9 -5.81 -1.73 -8.33
CA LEU A 9 -5.49 -2.96 -9.06
C LEU A 9 -4.94 -4.00 -8.09
N PRO A 10 -5.38 -5.27 -8.16
CA PRO A 10 -4.97 -6.31 -7.22
C PRO A 10 -3.47 -6.27 -7.03
N SER A 11 -3.05 -5.77 -5.87
CA SER A 11 -1.67 -5.84 -5.46
C SER A 11 -1.44 -7.30 -5.10
N VAL A 12 -0.89 -8.08 -6.03
CA VAL A 12 -0.40 -9.40 -5.66
C VAL A 12 0.73 -9.21 -4.65
N GLU A 13 0.67 -9.98 -3.56
CA GLU A 13 1.37 -9.73 -2.31
C GLU A 13 2.88 -10.02 -2.41
N PRO A 14 3.79 -9.17 -1.88
CA PRO A 14 5.22 -9.21 -2.24
C PRO A 14 6.06 -10.37 -1.68
N SER A 15 5.48 -11.35 -1.01
CA SER A 15 6.25 -12.25 -0.12
C SER A 15 5.86 -13.73 -0.20
N SER A 16 4.62 -14.07 -0.55
CA SER A 16 4.21 -15.47 -0.78
C SER A 16 3.26 -15.64 -1.96
N THR A 17 2.35 -14.68 -2.21
CA THR A 17 1.38 -14.79 -3.31
C THR A 17 1.96 -14.45 -4.68
N THR A 18 2.91 -13.51 -4.76
CA THR A 18 3.56 -13.11 -6.03
C THR A 18 4.31 -14.26 -6.70
N THR A 19 4.98 -15.09 -5.90
CA THR A 19 5.64 -16.31 -6.39
C THR A 19 4.65 -17.44 -6.68
N ASN A 20 3.49 -17.47 -6.02
CA ASN A 20 2.48 -18.51 -6.24
C ASN A 20 1.59 -18.25 -7.46
N LEU A 21 1.38 -16.98 -7.82
CA LEU A 21 0.56 -16.53 -8.95
C LEU A 21 1.30 -15.50 -9.84
N PRO A 22 2.47 -15.85 -10.39
CA PRO A 22 3.34 -14.88 -11.08
C PRO A 22 2.73 -14.38 -12.40
N ILE A 23 1.97 -15.22 -13.12
CA ILE A 23 1.33 -14.84 -14.38
C ILE A 23 0.19 -13.86 -14.11
N GLU A 24 -0.65 -14.16 -13.13
CA GLU A 24 -1.76 -13.33 -12.70
C GLU A 24 -1.27 -11.97 -12.19
N THR A 25 -0.15 -11.97 -11.43
CA THR A 25 0.54 -10.75 -11.00
C THR A 25 0.93 -9.85 -12.17
N LEU A 26 1.53 -10.42 -13.20
CA LEU A 26 1.93 -9.67 -14.39
C LEU A 26 0.70 -9.16 -15.14
N LEU A 27 -0.31 -10.01 -15.36
CA LEU A 27 -1.52 -9.65 -16.11
C LEU A 27 -2.30 -8.53 -15.42
N VAL A 28 -2.41 -8.57 -14.09
CA VAL A 28 -3.16 -7.57 -13.35
C VAL A 28 -2.46 -6.21 -13.32
N ASN A 29 -1.13 -6.21 -13.11
CA ASN A 29 -0.35 -4.97 -13.14
C ASN A 29 -0.17 -4.42 -14.57
N SER A 30 -0.35 -5.24 -15.61
CA SER A 30 -0.29 -4.80 -17.01
C SER A 30 -1.66 -4.42 -17.58
N ARG A 31 -2.53 -5.41 -17.86
CA ARG A 31 -3.85 -5.21 -18.49
C ARG A 31 -4.77 -4.39 -17.60
N GLY A 32 -4.74 -4.64 -16.30
CA GLY A 32 -5.52 -3.86 -15.33
C GLY A 32 -5.16 -2.37 -15.39
N THR A 33 -3.85 -2.04 -15.39
CA THR A 33 -3.38 -0.66 -15.52
C THR A 33 -3.77 -0.03 -16.84
N ALA A 34 -3.62 -0.76 -17.95
CA ALA A 34 -4.02 -0.29 -19.27
C ALA A 34 -5.51 0.05 -19.35
N ASN A 35 -6.37 -0.83 -18.81
CA ASN A 35 -7.81 -0.61 -18.78
C ASN A 35 -8.16 0.64 -17.97
N MET A 36 -7.50 0.86 -16.83
CA MET A 36 -7.77 2.02 -15.98
C MET A 36 -7.28 3.33 -16.56
N LEU A 37 -6.11 3.33 -17.20
CA LEU A 37 -5.61 4.49 -17.93
C LEU A 37 -6.52 4.87 -19.11
N GLU A 38 -6.98 3.88 -19.87
CA GLU A 38 -7.89 4.11 -20.99
C GLU A 38 -9.26 4.62 -20.51
N LEU A 39 -9.76 4.07 -19.41
CA LEU A 39 -10.99 4.53 -18.80
C LEU A 39 -10.86 5.97 -18.29
N ALA A 40 -9.77 6.30 -17.59
CA ALA A 40 -9.49 7.66 -17.14
C ALA A 40 -9.41 8.64 -18.31
N ARG A 41 -8.71 8.27 -19.39
CA ARG A 41 -8.61 9.05 -20.63
C ARG A 41 -9.96 9.33 -21.27
N LYS A 42 -10.81 8.31 -21.44
CA LYS A 42 -12.16 8.46 -22.02
C LYS A 42 -13.07 9.37 -21.19
N ASN A 43 -12.86 9.42 -19.88
CA ASN A 43 -13.66 10.21 -18.95
C ASN A 43 -12.99 11.51 -18.51
N GLN A 44 -11.84 11.88 -19.09
CA GLN A 44 -11.06 13.06 -18.71
C GLN A 44 -10.77 13.13 -17.18
N ALA A 45 -10.57 11.96 -16.57
CA ALA A 45 -10.31 11.84 -15.15
C ALA A 45 -8.80 11.83 -14.86
N ARG A 46 -8.42 12.38 -13.72
CA ARG A 46 -7.07 12.18 -13.15
C ARG A 46 -6.98 10.75 -12.61
N ILE A 47 -5.86 10.09 -12.86
CA ILE A 47 -5.56 8.77 -12.30
C ILE A 47 -4.51 8.87 -11.18
N ILE A 48 -4.74 8.14 -10.08
CA ILE A 48 -3.72 7.93 -9.05
C ILE A 48 -3.25 6.47 -9.16
N VAL A 49 -1.95 6.29 -9.32
CA VAL A 49 -1.33 4.96 -9.48
C VAL A 49 -0.62 4.61 -8.18
N ALA A 50 -1.13 3.58 -7.49
CA ALA A 50 -0.47 2.97 -6.35
C ALA A 50 0.68 2.08 -6.82
N SER A 51 1.85 2.70 -6.94
CA SER A 51 3.14 2.04 -7.15
C SER A 51 3.74 1.60 -5.82
N THR A 52 5.01 1.23 -5.82
CA THR A 52 5.70 0.60 -4.69
C THR A 52 7.15 1.01 -4.66
N SER A 53 7.76 0.99 -3.48
CA SER A 53 9.21 1.09 -3.31
C SER A 53 9.99 -0.04 -3.98
N GLU A 54 9.37 -1.18 -4.32
CA GLU A 54 10.04 -2.27 -5.08
C GLU A 54 10.48 -1.85 -6.48
N VAL A 55 9.94 -0.75 -7.05
CA VAL A 55 10.43 -0.24 -8.35
C VAL A 55 11.88 0.22 -8.30
N TYR A 56 12.40 0.48 -7.09
CA TYR A 56 13.80 0.79 -6.83
C TYR A 56 14.69 -0.47 -6.74
N GLY A 57 14.11 -1.64 -6.51
CA GLY A 57 14.81 -2.92 -6.41
C GLY A 57 15.78 -3.00 -5.24
N ASP A 58 17.05 -3.29 -5.55
CA ASP A 58 18.19 -3.30 -4.63
C ASP A 58 19.03 -2.02 -4.81
N PRO A 59 18.62 -0.91 -4.18
CA PRO A 59 19.25 0.39 -4.41
C PRO A 59 20.68 0.45 -3.86
N ASP A 60 21.57 1.08 -4.62
CA ASP A 60 22.94 1.39 -4.20
C ASP A 60 23.04 2.72 -3.40
N THR A 61 21.90 3.39 -3.21
CA THR A 61 21.79 4.70 -2.57
C THR A 61 20.66 4.74 -1.55
N SER A 62 20.87 5.50 -0.48
CA SER A 62 19.90 5.74 0.60
C SER A 62 20.00 7.19 1.08
N PRO A 63 18.87 7.91 1.25
CA PRO A 63 17.50 7.48 1.01
C PRO A 63 17.16 7.35 -0.49
N GLN A 64 16.12 6.59 -0.82
CA GLN A 64 15.65 6.43 -2.20
C GLN A 64 14.79 7.63 -2.61
N ARG A 65 15.26 8.37 -3.60
CA ARG A 65 14.59 9.54 -4.19
C ARG A 65 13.84 9.14 -5.47
N GLU A 66 12.83 9.92 -5.85
CA GLU A 66 11.98 9.57 -6.99
C GLU A 66 12.68 9.65 -8.35
N ASP A 67 13.83 10.33 -8.43
CA ASP A 67 14.70 10.40 -9.60
C ASP A 67 15.63 9.17 -9.76
N TYR A 68 15.71 8.29 -8.76
CA TYR A 68 16.44 7.04 -8.87
C TYR A 68 15.74 6.06 -9.82
N HIS A 69 16.49 5.50 -10.77
CA HIS A 69 15.94 4.63 -11.82
C HIS A 69 15.61 3.20 -11.35
N GLY A 70 16.17 2.77 -10.22
CA GLY A 70 16.02 1.41 -9.70
C GLY A 70 17.06 0.42 -10.24
N ASN A 71 17.41 -0.56 -9.41
CA ASN A 71 18.26 -1.70 -9.74
C ASN A 71 17.46 -2.98 -9.51
N VAL A 72 16.70 -3.40 -10.53
CA VAL A 72 15.74 -4.50 -10.45
C VAL A 72 16.18 -5.64 -11.35
N ASN A 73 16.07 -6.88 -10.87
CA ASN A 73 16.33 -8.07 -11.67
C ASN A 73 15.07 -8.46 -12.47
N PRO A 74 15.05 -8.30 -13.81
CA PRO A 74 13.85 -8.50 -14.61
C PRO A 74 13.45 -9.98 -14.77
N VAL A 75 14.32 -10.92 -14.42
CA VAL A 75 14.08 -12.38 -14.57
C VAL A 75 14.14 -13.12 -13.23
N GLY A 76 14.27 -12.40 -12.12
CA GLY A 76 14.27 -12.99 -10.79
C GLY A 76 12.88 -13.46 -10.33
N PRO A 77 12.79 -14.24 -9.24
CA PRO A 77 11.52 -14.77 -8.74
C PRO A 77 10.49 -13.70 -8.33
N ARG A 78 10.95 -12.48 -8.04
CA ARG A 78 10.10 -11.31 -7.70
C ARG A 78 9.73 -10.45 -8.90
N SER A 79 10.30 -10.72 -10.08
CA SER A 79 10.18 -9.81 -11.23
C SER A 79 8.74 -9.63 -11.71
N CYS A 80 7.87 -10.62 -11.49
CA CYS A 80 6.45 -10.52 -11.85
C CYS A 80 5.77 -9.31 -11.20
N TYR A 81 6.14 -8.97 -9.96
CA TYR A 81 5.63 -7.82 -9.23
C TYR A 81 6.41 -6.55 -9.56
N ASP A 82 7.74 -6.62 -9.46
CA ASP A 82 8.61 -5.45 -9.60
C ASP A 82 8.50 -4.85 -11.00
N GLU A 83 8.63 -5.68 -12.04
CA GLU A 83 8.47 -5.24 -13.43
C GLU A 83 7.01 -4.96 -13.78
N GLY A 84 6.05 -5.65 -13.17
CA GLY A 84 4.64 -5.33 -13.31
C GLY A 84 4.33 -3.88 -12.89
N LYS A 85 4.88 -3.45 -11.74
CA LYS A 85 4.72 -2.09 -11.23
C LYS A 85 5.50 -1.06 -12.05
N ARG A 86 6.73 -1.38 -12.47
CA ARG A 86 7.53 -0.52 -13.38
C ARG A 86 6.85 -0.34 -14.74
N PHE A 87 6.26 -1.39 -15.30
CA PHE A 87 5.44 -1.31 -16.51
C PHE A 87 4.25 -0.37 -16.31
N GLY A 88 3.56 -0.45 -15.17
CA GLY A 88 2.44 0.43 -14.84
C GLY A 88 2.83 1.92 -14.80
N GLU A 89 4.00 2.26 -14.22
CA GLU A 89 4.53 3.62 -14.25
C GLU A 89 4.87 4.06 -15.69
N ALA A 90 5.58 3.23 -16.44
CA ALA A 90 5.97 3.53 -17.83
C ALA A 90 4.73 3.75 -18.73
N LEU A 91 3.70 2.91 -18.59
CA LEU A 91 2.46 3.04 -19.33
C LEU A 91 1.72 4.33 -18.95
N THR A 92 1.70 4.69 -17.67
CA THR A 92 1.12 5.95 -17.19
C THR A 92 1.82 7.15 -17.83
N MET A 93 3.15 7.15 -17.87
CA MET A 93 3.93 8.20 -18.53
C MET A 93 3.65 8.26 -20.04
N ALA A 94 3.51 7.12 -20.72
CA ALA A 94 3.15 7.08 -22.13
C ALA A 94 1.76 7.72 -22.41
N TYR A 95 0.78 7.41 -21.57
CA TYR A 95 -0.55 8.04 -21.63
C TYR A 95 -0.49 9.55 -21.39
N HIS A 96 0.30 9.99 -20.42
CA HIS A 96 0.52 11.41 -20.16
C HIS A 96 1.20 12.10 -21.35
N HIS A 97 2.30 11.56 -21.89
CA HIS A 97 3.01 12.17 -23.00
C HIS A 97 2.15 12.30 -24.26
N LYS A 98 1.39 11.24 -24.59
CA LYS A 98 0.56 11.15 -25.81
C LYS A 98 -0.77 11.90 -25.70
N TYR A 99 -1.47 11.76 -24.58
CA TYR A 99 -2.84 12.26 -24.42
C TYR A 99 -2.99 13.37 -23.38
N LYS A 100 -1.91 13.78 -22.72
CA LYS A 100 -1.92 14.74 -21.60
C LYS A 100 -2.83 14.31 -20.46
N LEU A 101 -2.99 12.99 -20.25
CA LEU A 101 -3.76 12.44 -19.15
C LEU A 101 -3.18 12.92 -17.80
N PRO A 102 -3.95 13.58 -16.93
CA PRO A 102 -3.49 13.97 -15.60
C PRO A 102 -3.27 12.73 -14.74
N PHE A 103 -2.13 12.67 -14.05
CA PHE A 103 -1.79 11.51 -13.22
C PHE A 103 -1.16 11.92 -11.89
N THR A 104 -1.08 10.98 -10.95
CA THR A 104 -0.11 10.99 -9.85
C THR A 104 0.35 9.59 -9.59
N ILE A 105 1.66 9.38 -9.49
CA ILE A 105 2.23 8.10 -9.10
C ILE A 105 2.68 8.22 -7.64
N ILE A 106 2.19 7.31 -6.81
CA ILE A 106 2.57 7.21 -5.41
C ILE A 106 3.39 5.93 -5.25
N ARG A 107 4.67 6.07 -4.88
CA ARG A 107 5.54 4.94 -4.57
C ARG A 107 5.46 4.63 -3.08
N ILE A 108 4.68 3.60 -2.76
CA ILE A 108 4.36 3.23 -1.38
C ILE A 108 5.51 2.42 -0.77
N PHE A 109 6.02 2.88 0.37
CA PHE A 109 6.99 2.14 1.18
C PHE A 109 6.28 1.23 2.19
N ASN A 110 7.05 0.38 2.87
CA ASN A 110 6.52 -0.61 3.82
C ASN A 110 5.49 0.01 4.78
N THR A 111 4.25 -0.45 4.64
CA THR A 111 3.12 0.00 5.45
C THR A 111 2.59 -1.13 6.30
N TYR A 112 2.20 -0.81 7.54
CA TYR A 112 1.63 -1.76 8.48
C TYR A 112 0.38 -1.18 9.17
N GLY A 113 -0.43 -2.08 9.72
CA GLY A 113 -1.63 -1.71 10.44
C GLY A 113 -2.61 -2.87 10.61
N PRO A 114 -3.76 -2.62 11.25
CA PRO A 114 -4.88 -3.55 11.30
C PRO A 114 -5.30 -4.06 9.92
N ARG A 115 -5.90 -5.26 9.87
CA ARG A 115 -6.33 -6.00 8.65
C ARG A 115 -5.23 -6.54 7.75
N MET A 116 -3.95 -6.42 8.15
CA MET A 116 -2.90 -7.24 7.54
C MET A 116 -3.19 -8.73 7.80
N ARG A 117 -2.81 -9.60 6.85
CA ARG A 117 -2.91 -11.05 7.05
C ARG A 117 -1.79 -11.49 7.99
N LEU A 118 -2.12 -12.36 8.94
CA LEU A 118 -1.16 -12.92 9.91
C LEU A 118 0.03 -13.61 9.23
N ASN A 119 -0.20 -14.26 8.09
CA ASN A 119 0.80 -15.07 7.39
C ASN A 119 1.29 -14.42 6.08
N ASP A 120 1.30 -13.09 6.00
CA ASP A 120 1.76 -12.42 4.78
C ASP A 120 3.29 -12.37 4.64
N GLY A 121 4.07 -13.00 5.51
CA GLY A 121 5.53 -13.06 5.39
C GLY A 121 6.27 -11.77 5.72
N ARG A 122 5.60 -10.66 6.02
CA ARG A 122 6.25 -9.41 6.48
C ARG A 122 6.64 -9.52 7.95
N VAL A 123 7.64 -8.73 8.34
CA VAL A 123 8.26 -8.83 9.67
C VAL A 123 7.31 -8.51 10.83
N ILE A 124 6.52 -7.43 10.72
CA ILE A 124 5.55 -7.03 11.76
C ILE A 124 4.49 -8.12 12.02
N PRO A 125 3.72 -8.59 11.01
CA PRO A 125 2.70 -9.62 11.26
C PRO A 125 3.31 -10.94 11.74
N ASN A 126 4.49 -11.33 11.25
CA ASN A 126 5.19 -12.52 11.74
C ASN A 126 5.57 -12.39 13.22
N PHE A 127 6.17 -11.26 13.64
CA PHE A 127 6.56 -11.04 15.03
C PHE A 127 5.34 -10.99 15.95
N ILE A 128 4.28 -10.29 15.55
CA ILE A 128 3.04 -10.23 16.33
C ILE A 128 2.43 -11.63 16.47
N SER A 129 2.34 -12.40 15.38
CA SER A 129 1.81 -13.76 15.40
C SER A 129 2.62 -14.70 16.32
N GLN A 130 3.95 -14.63 16.23
CA GLN A 130 4.87 -15.37 17.09
C GLN A 130 4.66 -15.01 18.56
N CYS A 131 4.64 -13.71 18.89
CA CYS A 131 4.40 -13.24 20.25
C CYS A 131 3.04 -13.68 20.82
N LEU A 132 1.96 -13.51 20.06
CA LEU A 132 0.61 -13.86 20.50
C LEU A 132 0.43 -15.38 20.67
N SER A 133 1.21 -16.18 19.94
CA SER A 133 1.20 -17.65 20.03
C SER A 133 2.27 -18.22 20.97
N ASN A 134 3.01 -17.35 21.68
CA ASN A 134 4.18 -17.70 22.48
C ASN A 134 5.21 -18.58 21.74
N GLN A 135 5.36 -18.35 20.45
CA GLN A 135 6.39 -18.98 19.63
C GLN A 135 7.63 -18.09 19.56
N PRO A 136 8.84 -18.66 19.40
CA PRO A 136 10.04 -17.85 19.29
C PRO A 136 9.98 -16.82 18.15
N ILE A 137 10.38 -15.58 18.46
CA ILE A 137 10.48 -14.50 17.48
C ILE A 137 11.71 -14.76 16.61
N THR A 138 11.51 -14.90 15.31
CA THR A 138 12.61 -15.27 14.40
C THR A 138 13.21 -14.03 13.75
N VAL A 139 14.40 -13.63 14.19
CA VAL A 139 15.20 -12.58 13.55
C VAL A 139 16.18 -13.23 12.57
N TYR A 140 16.19 -12.77 11.31
CA TYR A 140 17.18 -13.19 10.33
C TYR A 140 18.40 -12.27 10.36
N GLY A 141 19.61 -12.83 10.33
CA GLY A 141 20.86 -12.10 10.58
C GLY A 141 21.09 -11.87 12.08
N ASP A 142 21.77 -10.77 12.41
CA ASP A 142 21.97 -10.30 13.80
C ASP A 142 20.90 -9.29 14.24
N GLY A 143 20.01 -8.89 13.33
CA GLY A 143 18.94 -7.93 13.57
C GLY A 143 19.37 -6.46 13.48
N SER A 144 20.62 -6.17 13.11
CA SER A 144 21.16 -4.81 12.95
C SER A 144 20.64 -4.08 11.71
N GLN A 145 20.10 -4.82 10.73
CA GLN A 145 19.51 -4.24 9.53
C GLN A 145 18.31 -3.36 9.89
N THR A 146 18.19 -2.23 9.19
CA THR A 146 17.14 -1.25 9.44
C THR A 146 16.00 -1.37 8.43
N ARG A 147 14.80 -0.99 8.87
CA ARG A 147 13.63 -0.83 8.00
C ARG A 147 12.85 0.40 8.41
N SER A 148 12.24 1.06 7.43
CA SER A 148 11.20 2.05 7.65
C SER A 148 9.81 1.43 7.67
N PHE A 149 8.93 1.88 8.56
CA PHE A 149 7.53 1.45 8.60
C PHE A 149 6.58 2.64 8.68
N CYS A 150 5.70 2.78 7.69
CA CYS A 150 4.62 3.76 7.69
C CYS A 150 3.36 3.14 8.30
N TYR A 151 2.72 3.84 9.23
CA TYR A 151 1.42 3.39 9.72
C TYR A 151 0.34 3.62 8.66
N ILE A 152 -0.68 2.76 8.64
CA ILE A 152 -1.71 2.78 7.59
C ILE A 152 -2.50 4.10 7.54
N ASP A 153 -2.76 4.72 8.70
CA ASP A 153 -3.52 5.96 8.75
C ASP A 153 -2.73 7.12 8.10
N ASP A 154 -1.42 7.22 8.35
CA ASP A 154 -0.53 8.19 7.67
C ASP A 154 -0.54 7.98 6.14
N LEU A 155 -0.47 6.72 5.68
CA LEU A 155 -0.48 6.42 4.25
C LEU A 155 -1.80 6.85 3.61
N VAL A 156 -2.93 6.53 4.27
CA VAL A 156 -4.27 6.88 3.78
C VAL A 156 -4.41 8.40 3.69
N GLU A 157 -3.98 9.14 4.71
CA GLU A 157 -3.92 10.59 4.70
C GLU A 157 -3.12 11.12 3.50
N GLY A 158 -1.90 10.62 3.30
CA GLY A 158 -1.05 11.02 2.17
C GLY A 158 -1.68 10.73 0.81
N ILE A 159 -2.38 9.60 0.65
CA ILE A 159 -3.12 9.28 -0.58
C ILE A 159 -4.29 10.26 -0.78
N LEU A 160 -5.05 10.57 0.26
CA LEU A 160 -6.16 11.51 0.19
C LEU A 160 -5.69 12.92 -0.17
N LEU A 161 -4.58 13.38 0.41
CA LEU A 161 -3.94 14.64 0.03
C LEU A 161 -3.43 14.61 -1.42
N ALA A 162 -2.83 13.50 -1.86
CA ALA A 162 -2.42 13.35 -3.25
C ALA A 162 -3.61 13.41 -4.21
N ILE A 163 -4.78 12.92 -3.82
CA ILE A 163 -6.01 13.04 -4.60
C ILE A 163 -6.48 14.51 -4.62
N SER A 164 -6.57 15.17 -3.47
CA SER A 164 -7.20 16.48 -3.35
C SER A 164 -6.35 17.65 -3.86
N LYS A 165 -5.02 17.59 -3.73
CA LYS A 165 -4.14 18.71 -4.08
C LYS A 165 -3.87 18.80 -5.58
N GLU A 166 -3.93 20.02 -6.11
CA GLU A 166 -3.61 20.31 -7.51
C GLU A 166 -2.11 20.22 -7.76
N GLU A 167 -1.30 20.57 -6.77
CA GLU A 167 0.17 20.49 -6.79
C GLU A 167 0.68 19.05 -6.98
N ALA A 168 -0.15 18.06 -6.65
CA ALA A 168 0.16 16.65 -6.86
C ALA A 168 -0.12 16.17 -8.30
N ILE A 169 -0.75 16.99 -9.15
CA ILE A 169 -1.03 16.65 -10.55
C ILE A 169 0.30 16.55 -11.33
N ASN A 170 0.42 15.47 -12.10
CA ASN A 170 1.59 15.07 -12.88
C ASN A 170 2.86 14.87 -12.04
N GLN A 171 2.70 14.55 -10.75
CA GLN A 171 3.82 14.27 -9.85
C GLN A 171 4.01 12.77 -9.60
N ILE A 172 5.27 12.42 -9.30
CA ILE A 172 5.68 11.13 -8.75
C ILE A 172 6.24 11.42 -7.36
N MET A 173 5.74 10.74 -6.34
CA MET A 173 6.16 10.96 -4.95
C MET A 173 6.23 9.67 -4.15
N ASN A 174 7.20 9.61 -3.24
CA ASN A 174 7.29 8.58 -2.23
C ASN A 174 6.31 8.88 -1.09
N LEU A 175 5.53 7.88 -0.67
CA LEU A 175 4.80 7.91 0.60
C LEU A 175 5.31 6.80 1.50
N GLY A 176 5.78 7.19 2.68
CA GLY A 176 6.36 6.30 3.67
C GLY A 176 6.89 7.07 4.87
N ASN A 177 7.51 6.35 5.81
CA ASN A 177 8.13 6.95 6.97
C ASN A 177 9.66 6.96 6.83
N PRO A 178 10.35 8.11 6.86
CA PRO A 178 11.81 8.13 6.77
C PRO A 178 12.51 7.65 8.06
N PHE A 179 11.76 7.44 9.15
CA PHE A 179 12.26 6.88 10.40
C PHE A 179 12.63 5.41 10.23
N GLU A 180 13.87 5.08 10.59
CA GLU A 180 14.40 3.72 10.56
C GLU A 180 14.44 3.13 11.97
N ILE A 181 14.15 1.84 12.06
CA ILE A 181 14.31 1.04 13.27
C ILE A 181 15.04 -0.26 12.90
N THR A 182 15.90 -0.77 13.80
CA THR A 182 16.52 -2.08 13.59
C THR A 182 15.49 -3.20 13.75
N ILE A 183 15.70 -4.33 13.08
CA ILE A 183 14.82 -5.49 13.23
C ILE A 183 14.84 -6.03 14.67
N LEU A 184 15.99 -5.95 15.35
CA LEU A 184 16.11 -6.36 16.74
C LEU A 184 15.30 -5.46 17.69
N GLU A 185 15.40 -4.13 17.54
CA GLU A 185 14.58 -3.19 18.32
C GLU A 185 13.09 -3.41 18.08
N LEU A 186 12.68 -3.62 16.81
CA LEU A 186 11.30 -3.93 16.48
C LEU A 186 10.81 -5.21 17.16
N ALA A 187 11.62 -6.27 17.17
CA ALA A 187 11.31 -7.53 17.85
C ALA A 187 11.09 -7.32 19.36
N HIS A 188 11.98 -6.54 20.01
CA HIS A 188 11.85 -6.20 21.43
C HIS A 188 10.60 -5.36 21.73
N TYR A 189 10.29 -4.37 20.90
CA TYR A 189 9.07 -3.57 21.06
C TYR A 189 7.82 -4.44 20.97
N ILE A 190 7.70 -5.25 19.92
CA ILE A 190 6.53 -6.11 19.72
C ILE A 190 6.40 -7.13 20.87
N ARG A 191 7.51 -7.76 21.29
CA ARG A 191 7.51 -8.67 22.45
C ARG A 191 6.96 -8.00 23.71
N THR A 192 7.42 -6.78 23.98
CA THR A 192 7.00 -5.99 25.15
C THR A 192 5.52 -5.62 25.06
N LEU A 193 5.07 -5.11 23.91
CA LEU A 193 3.68 -4.70 23.69
C LEU A 193 2.70 -5.87 23.72
N CYS A 194 3.13 -7.06 23.29
CA CYS A 194 2.34 -8.29 23.40
C CYS A 194 2.36 -8.89 24.82
N ASN A 195 3.15 -8.33 25.75
CA ASN A 195 3.40 -8.92 27.07
C ASN A 195 3.82 -10.42 26.97
N SER A 196 4.68 -10.75 25.99
CA SER A 196 5.06 -12.12 25.68
C SER A 196 6.43 -12.50 26.24
N GLN A 197 6.58 -13.77 26.64
CA GLN A 197 7.87 -14.34 27.03
C GLN A 197 8.61 -15.05 25.90
N SER A 198 8.12 -14.89 24.65
CA SER A 198 8.75 -15.48 23.47
C SER A 198 10.25 -15.14 23.39
N GLU A 199 11.08 -16.17 23.24
CA GLU A 199 12.51 -16.01 23.02
C GLU A 199 12.76 -15.40 21.64
N ILE A 200 13.82 -14.58 21.51
CA ILE A 200 14.28 -14.08 20.22
C ILE A 200 15.36 -15.04 19.71
N MET A 201 15.11 -15.68 18.58
CA MET A 201 16.03 -16.60 17.92
C MET A 201 16.57 -16.00 16.63
N PHE A 202 17.85 -16.24 16.39
CA PHE A 202 18.54 -15.78 15.19
C PHE A 202 18.64 -16.90 14.15
N LYS A 203 18.36 -16.58 12.88
CA LYS A 203 18.54 -17.47 11.72
C LYS A 203 19.45 -16.81 10.67
N PRO A 204 20.10 -17.57 9.78
CA PRO A 204 20.91 -16.99 8.70
C PRO A 204 20.11 -16.02 7.83
N LEU A 205 20.70 -14.89 7.45
CA LEU A 205 20.05 -13.90 6.58
C LEU A 205 19.80 -14.49 5.19
N PRO A 206 18.57 -14.40 4.63
CA PRO A 206 18.32 -14.77 3.24
C PRO A 206 19.18 -13.95 2.28
N ARG A 207 19.64 -14.57 1.19
CA ARG A 207 20.61 -13.99 0.25
C ARG A 207 20.09 -12.74 -0.49
N ASP A 208 18.77 -12.60 -0.61
CA ASP A 208 18.11 -11.58 -1.44
C ASP A 208 17.26 -10.58 -0.63
N ASP A 209 17.45 -10.48 0.69
CA ASP A 209 16.72 -9.50 1.52
C ASP A 209 17.40 -8.13 1.43
N PRO A 210 16.75 -7.07 0.90
CA PRO A 210 17.37 -5.76 0.71
C PRO A 210 17.90 -5.22 2.04
N LEU A 211 19.16 -4.79 2.11
CA LEU A 211 19.76 -4.43 3.40
C LEU A 211 19.17 -3.14 3.98
N GLN A 212 18.80 -2.18 3.12
CA GLN A 212 18.26 -0.89 3.55
C GLN A 212 17.21 -0.37 2.57
N ARG A 213 16.09 0.14 3.11
CA ARG A 213 15.05 0.81 2.33
C ARG A 213 14.46 1.94 3.16
N ARG A 214 14.66 3.16 2.69
CA ARG A 214 14.28 4.40 3.36
C ARG A 214 13.79 5.43 2.34
N PRO A 215 12.54 5.91 2.45
CA PRO A 215 12.03 6.92 1.54
C PRO A 215 12.67 8.29 1.79
N ASP A 216 13.04 8.99 0.70
CA ASP A 216 13.06 10.46 0.72
C ASP A 216 11.62 10.95 0.45
N ILE A 217 11.03 11.65 1.41
CA ILE A 217 9.65 12.17 1.32
C ILE A 217 9.59 13.67 1.02
N THR A 218 10.67 14.26 0.51
CA THR A 218 10.74 15.70 0.22
C THR A 218 9.65 16.16 -0.74
N ARG A 219 9.33 15.37 -1.78
CA ARG A 219 8.23 15.69 -2.70
C ARG A 219 6.86 15.64 -2.03
N ALA A 220 6.63 14.68 -1.13
CA ALA A 220 5.38 14.62 -0.39
C ALA A 220 5.22 15.84 0.53
N ARG A 221 6.29 16.29 1.20
CA ARG A 221 6.26 17.54 1.97
C ARG A 221 5.97 18.76 1.10
N ILE A 222 6.63 18.88 -0.05
CA ILE A 222 6.47 20.05 -0.94
C ILE A 222 5.08 20.09 -1.58
N PHE A 223 4.63 19.00 -2.18
CA PHE A 223 3.39 18.99 -2.97
C PHE A 223 2.16 18.70 -2.12
N LEU A 224 2.29 17.99 -1.00
CA LEU A 224 1.17 17.62 -0.15
C LEU A 224 1.15 18.35 1.19
N GLY A 225 2.26 18.96 1.64
CA GLY A 225 2.38 19.39 3.04
C GLY A 225 2.28 18.22 4.02
N TRP A 226 2.58 17.00 3.56
CA TRP A 226 2.38 15.77 4.32
C TRP A 226 3.70 15.25 4.87
N GLU A 227 3.64 14.75 6.10
CA GLU A 227 4.63 13.87 6.69
C GLU A 227 3.96 12.93 7.70
N PRO A 228 4.47 11.71 7.91
CA PRO A 228 3.86 10.78 8.84
C PRO A 228 3.97 11.29 10.27
N SER A 229 2.85 11.26 10.97
CA SER A 229 2.71 11.80 12.33
C SER A 229 2.47 10.72 13.37
N PHE A 230 2.03 9.52 12.98
CA PHE A 230 1.75 8.44 13.92
C PHE A 230 3.03 7.83 14.52
N PRO A 231 3.17 7.81 15.86
CA PRO A 231 4.26 7.11 16.51
C PRO A 231 4.21 5.60 16.23
N LEU A 232 5.36 4.98 15.99
CA LEU A 232 5.49 3.54 15.75
C LEU A 232 4.82 2.71 16.86
N GLN A 233 5.03 3.10 18.12
CA GLN A 233 4.47 2.40 19.27
C GLN A 233 2.92 2.38 19.25
N GLU A 234 2.28 3.50 18.92
CA GLU A 234 0.82 3.57 18.86
C GLU A 234 0.26 2.72 17.72
N GLY A 235 0.87 2.80 16.54
CA GLY A 235 0.49 1.97 15.41
C GLY A 235 0.64 0.47 15.70
N LEU A 236 1.71 0.07 16.40
CA LEU A 236 1.92 -1.31 16.83
C LEU A 236 0.87 -1.77 17.84
N ILE A 237 0.53 -0.96 18.84
CA ILE A 237 -0.52 -1.28 19.81
C ILE A 237 -1.85 -1.56 19.11
N ARG A 238 -2.26 -0.69 18.18
CA ARG A 238 -3.51 -0.86 17.41
C ARG A 238 -3.47 -2.12 16.56
N THR A 239 -2.33 -2.39 15.92
CA THR A 239 -2.13 -3.59 15.10
C THR A 239 -2.21 -4.87 15.95
N ILE A 240 -1.52 -4.90 17.09
CA ILE A 240 -1.53 -6.04 18.03
C ILE A 240 -2.95 -6.28 18.56
N LYS A 241 -3.68 -5.22 18.96
CA LYS A 241 -5.06 -5.31 19.43
C LYS A 241 -5.95 -5.98 18.38
N PHE A 242 -5.83 -5.58 17.12
CA PHE A 242 -6.56 -6.21 16.02
C PHE A 242 -6.22 -7.69 15.88
N PHE A 243 -4.93 -8.04 15.87
CA PHE A 243 -4.46 -9.41 15.70
C PHE A 243 -4.90 -10.32 16.86
N ALA A 244 -4.98 -9.78 18.08
CA ALA A 244 -5.38 -10.53 19.26
C ALA A 244 -6.89 -10.79 19.36
N THR A 245 -7.72 -9.91 18.78
CA THR A 245 -9.17 -9.92 19.02
C THR A 245 -10.01 -10.17 17.76
N ASN A 246 -9.42 -10.10 16.57
CA ASN A 246 -10.14 -9.96 15.29
C ASN A 246 -11.12 -8.77 15.26
N HIS A 247 -11.00 -7.82 16.21
CA HIS A 247 -11.85 -6.65 16.32
C HIS A 247 -11.04 -5.38 16.09
N PHE A 248 -11.60 -4.46 15.30
CA PHE A 248 -10.98 -3.19 14.97
C PHE A 248 -11.81 -2.04 15.56
N GLU A 249 -11.16 -1.19 16.33
CA GLU A 249 -11.75 0.07 16.81
C GLU A 249 -11.23 1.19 15.90
N TYR A 250 -12.12 1.76 15.09
CA TYR A 250 -11.77 2.78 14.10
C TYR A 250 -11.65 4.15 14.74
N VAL A 251 -10.55 4.85 14.48
CA VAL A 251 -10.40 6.28 14.79
C VAL A 251 -10.51 7.03 13.46
N PRO A 252 -11.46 7.96 13.31
CA PRO A 252 -11.62 8.70 12.06
C PRO A 252 -10.42 9.58 11.77
N VAL A 253 -9.94 9.54 10.52
CA VAL A 253 -9.01 10.54 9.98
C VAL A 253 -9.77 11.87 9.86
N ASN A 254 -9.17 12.99 10.30
CA ASN A 254 -9.78 14.30 10.09
C ASN A 254 -9.70 14.65 8.59
N LEU A 255 -10.86 14.76 7.95
CA LEU A 255 -11.01 15.04 6.52
C LEU A 255 -11.33 16.51 6.24
N GLU A 256 -11.39 17.37 7.25
CA GLU A 256 -11.81 18.77 7.15
C GLU A 256 -10.96 19.62 6.19
N ASP A 257 -9.73 19.19 5.89
CA ASP A 257 -8.82 19.85 4.94
C ASP A 257 -8.94 19.35 3.49
N LEU A 258 -9.83 18.40 3.18
CA LEU A 258 -9.98 17.82 1.85
C LEU A 258 -11.04 18.55 1.01
N THR A 259 -10.58 19.36 0.06
CA THR A 259 -11.47 20.00 -0.94
C THR A 259 -11.71 19.05 -2.13
N LEU A 260 -12.63 18.09 -2.01
CA LEU A 260 -12.96 17.13 -3.08
C LEU A 260 -14.35 17.41 -3.67
N LYS A 261 -14.43 17.71 -4.97
CA LYS A 261 -15.71 17.99 -5.65
C LYS A 261 -16.46 16.75 -6.16
N LYS A 262 -15.76 15.62 -6.39
CA LYS A 262 -16.37 14.32 -6.77
C LYS A 262 -15.40 13.15 -6.59
N LEU A 263 -15.77 12.15 -5.78
CA LEU A 263 -14.97 10.93 -5.54
C LEU A 263 -15.66 9.70 -6.16
N SER A 264 -14.91 8.98 -6.99
CA SER A 264 -15.29 7.67 -7.54
C SER A 264 -14.32 6.59 -7.07
N ILE A 265 -14.80 5.58 -6.37
CA ILE A 265 -13.96 4.48 -5.89
C ILE A 265 -14.25 3.26 -6.76
N ILE A 266 -13.21 2.73 -7.43
CA ILE A 266 -13.25 1.51 -8.23
C ILE A 266 -12.48 0.44 -7.46
N MET A 267 -13.19 -0.48 -6.83
CA MET A 267 -12.59 -1.61 -6.13
C MET A 267 -12.67 -2.84 -7.02
N PRO A 268 -11.55 -3.42 -7.46
CA PRO A 268 -11.55 -4.77 -7.99
C PRO A 268 -11.70 -5.74 -6.83
N VAL A 269 -12.56 -6.74 -7.00
CA VAL A 269 -13.02 -7.59 -5.93
C VAL A 269 -12.11 -8.81 -5.84
N TYR A 270 -11.14 -8.74 -4.93
CA TYR A 270 -10.51 -9.91 -4.34
C TYR A 270 -10.81 -9.88 -2.85
N ASN A 271 -11.99 -10.37 -2.45
CA ASN A 271 -12.32 -10.88 -1.12
C ASN A 271 -13.81 -11.22 -1.05
N GLU A 272 -14.13 -12.26 -0.26
CA GLU A 272 -15.45 -12.85 -0.09
C GLU A 272 -16.57 -11.80 0.11
N ALA A 273 -17.70 -12.11 -0.52
CA ALA A 273 -19.01 -11.45 -0.50
C ALA A 273 -19.35 -10.51 0.69
N PRO A 274 -19.17 -10.90 1.97
CA PRO A 274 -19.52 -10.06 3.12
C PRO A 274 -18.70 -8.76 3.20
N THR A 275 -17.43 -8.82 2.76
CA THR A 275 -16.47 -7.71 2.87
C THR A 275 -16.86 -6.52 1.97
N LEU A 276 -17.47 -6.80 0.82
CA LEU A 276 -17.84 -5.78 -0.15
C LEU A 276 -18.96 -4.86 0.37
N ARG A 277 -19.99 -5.43 1.00
CA ARG A 277 -21.13 -4.67 1.56
C ARG A 277 -20.67 -3.72 2.66
N GLU A 278 -19.86 -4.20 3.60
CA GLU A 278 -19.34 -3.38 4.70
C GLU A 278 -18.47 -2.22 4.22
N ILE A 279 -17.68 -2.42 3.16
CA ILE A 279 -16.84 -1.36 2.59
C ILE A 279 -17.71 -0.31 1.89
N VAL A 280 -18.70 -0.74 1.09
CA VAL A 280 -19.59 0.20 0.39
C VAL A 280 -20.43 1.02 1.36
N GLU A 281 -21.01 0.41 2.40
CA GLU A 281 -21.76 1.13 3.43
C GLU A 281 -20.88 2.15 4.16
N ARG A 282 -19.64 1.79 4.45
CA ARG A 282 -18.68 2.68 5.11
C ARG A 282 -18.23 3.84 4.24
N VAL A 283 -18.05 3.63 2.93
CA VAL A 283 -17.76 4.72 1.99
C VAL A 283 -18.96 5.67 1.88
N LYS A 284 -20.19 5.12 1.90
CA LYS A 284 -21.42 5.93 1.92
C LYS A 284 -21.51 6.77 3.19
N SER A 285 -21.15 6.22 4.36
CA SER A 285 -21.30 6.88 5.67
C SER A 285 -20.33 8.04 5.97
N VAL A 286 -19.33 8.32 5.12
CA VAL A 286 -18.37 9.43 5.34
C VAL A 286 -18.96 10.77 4.86
N GLU A 287 -19.60 11.57 5.69
CA GLU A 287 -20.05 12.90 5.23
C GLU A 287 -18.85 13.81 4.91
N VAL A 288 -18.79 14.31 3.67
CA VAL A 288 -17.84 15.34 3.23
C VAL A 288 -18.69 16.49 2.70
N PRO A 289 -18.61 17.70 3.29
CA PRO A 289 -19.37 18.86 2.83
C PRO A 289 -19.11 19.12 1.33
N ASP A 290 -20.18 19.41 0.57
CA ASP A 290 -20.13 19.79 -0.85
C ASP A 290 -19.54 18.74 -1.83
N MET A 291 -19.61 17.44 -1.50
CA MET A 291 -19.11 16.36 -2.36
C MET A 291 -20.21 15.47 -2.97
N ASP A 292 -20.27 15.40 -4.31
CA ASP A 292 -21.04 14.37 -5.02
C ASP A 292 -20.29 13.02 -4.99
N LYS A 293 -20.92 11.98 -4.47
CA LYS A 293 -20.33 10.62 -4.36
C LYS A 293 -20.92 9.69 -5.40
N GLU A 294 -20.06 9.07 -6.21
CA GLU A 294 -20.47 8.03 -7.15
C GLU A 294 -19.58 6.80 -6.98
N ILE A 295 -20.11 5.74 -6.38
CA ILE A 295 -19.39 4.48 -6.17
C ILE A 295 -19.64 3.60 -7.40
N MET A 296 -18.59 3.34 -8.19
CA MET A 296 -18.63 2.37 -9.29
C MET A 296 -17.83 1.14 -8.89
N VAL A 297 -18.52 0.05 -8.59
CA VAL A 297 -17.86 -1.24 -8.37
C VAL A 297 -17.71 -1.96 -9.70
N VAL A 298 -16.53 -2.49 -9.99
CA VAL A 298 -16.22 -3.14 -11.27
C VAL A 298 -16.02 -4.62 -11.04
N ASP A 299 -16.88 -5.44 -11.67
CA ASP A 299 -16.73 -6.89 -11.79
C ASP A 299 -15.43 -7.18 -12.55
N ASP A 300 -14.46 -7.79 -11.88
CA ASP A 300 -13.16 -8.15 -12.44
C ASP A 300 -13.14 -9.57 -13.04
N GLY A 301 -14.30 -10.24 -13.10
CA GLY A 301 -14.46 -11.59 -13.62
C GLY A 301 -14.13 -12.69 -12.61
N SER A 302 -14.01 -12.36 -11.32
CA SER A 302 -13.84 -13.32 -10.23
C SER A 302 -15.05 -14.25 -10.09
N THR A 303 -14.78 -15.52 -9.75
CA THR A 303 -15.80 -16.57 -9.58
C THR A 303 -16.15 -16.83 -8.12
N ASP A 304 -15.87 -15.86 -7.23
CA ASP A 304 -15.97 -15.98 -5.77
C ASP A 304 -17.33 -15.52 -5.20
N GLY A 305 -18.34 -15.35 -6.06
CA GLY A 305 -19.70 -14.92 -5.68
C GLY A 305 -19.87 -13.40 -5.54
N SER A 306 -18.80 -12.62 -5.76
CA SER A 306 -18.85 -11.15 -5.81
C SER A 306 -19.78 -10.63 -6.91
N ARG A 307 -19.87 -11.35 -8.03
CA ARG A 307 -20.72 -11.02 -9.18
C ARG A 307 -22.22 -11.06 -8.87
N GLU A 308 -22.67 -11.99 -8.06
CA GLU A 308 -24.07 -12.12 -7.65
C GLU A 308 -24.47 -10.96 -6.74
N ILE A 309 -23.60 -10.54 -5.83
CA ILE A 309 -23.84 -9.39 -4.94
C ILE A 309 -23.83 -8.07 -5.72
N LEU A 310 -22.94 -7.92 -6.72
CA LEU A 310 -22.93 -6.74 -7.60
C LEU A 310 -24.20 -6.58 -8.42
N LYS A 311 -24.96 -7.66 -8.67
CA LYS A 311 -26.27 -7.59 -9.33
C LYS A 311 -27.42 -7.24 -8.38
N GLU A 312 -27.25 -7.47 -7.08
CA GLU A 312 -28.23 -7.14 -6.04
C GLU A 312 -28.13 -5.69 -5.53
N MET A 313 -26.98 -5.04 -5.74
CA MET A 313 -26.66 -3.67 -5.31
C MET A 313 -26.91 -2.63 -6.40
#